data_AF-A0A7V1V166-F1
#
_entry.id   AF-A0A7V1V166-F1
#
_cell.length_a   1.000
_cell.length_b   1.000
_cell.length_c   1.000
_cell.angle_alpha   90.00
_cell.angle_beta   90.00
_cell.angle_gamma   90.00
#
_symmetry.space_group_name_H-M   'P 1'
#
loop_
_entity.id
_entity.type
_entity.pdbx_description
1 polymer ?
#
loop_
_entity_poly.entity_id
_entity_poly.type
_entity_poly.pdbx_seq_one_letter_code
_entity_poly.pdbx_strand_id
1 'polypeptide(L)'
;MKMGTGTFRQSQGRPAPSIVEGSRSPFSQQDLEEGRTAMKQIVLGCALAVLSVVLLAGCEEKKEVGAESAIMAPAGTKGREQNDEGVGHYRQGHWDVAEGHFRKAIQADANLAEAHFNLALALDKMDKHEDAKAEFQKALELAPTRVAIKDSPILKKHLGM
;
A
#
# COMPACT_ATOMS: atom_id res chain seq x y z
N MET A 1 -104.35 41.91 21.10
CA MET A 1 -103.34 42.34 22.10
C MET A 1 -102.71 41.08 22.67
N LYS A 2 -101.40 40.81 22.71
CA LYS A 2 -100.16 41.60 22.59
C LYS A 2 -99.07 40.71 21.97
N MET A 3 -98.08 41.36 21.37
CA MET A 3 -96.82 40.78 20.87
C MET A 3 -95.84 40.44 22.01
N GLY A 4 -94.88 39.56 21.71
CA GLY A 4 -93.61 39.37 22.45
C GLY A 4 -92.76 38.29 21.76
N THR A 5 -91.74 38.66 20.97
CA THR A 5 -90.29 38.54 21.28
C THR A 5 -89.87 37.11 21.68
N GLY A 6 -88.99 36.37 21.02
CA GLY A 6 -87.73 36.72 20.37
C GLY A 6 -86.68 35.72 20.87
N THR A 7 -86.12 34.92 19.94
CA THR A 7 -84.79 34.27 19.94
C THR A 7 -84.27 33.51 21.18
N PHE A 8 -84.03 32.19 21.05
CA PHE A 8 -82.74 31.53 21.33
C PHE A 8 -82.83 30.03 20.96
N ARG A 9 -82.23 29.61 19.84
CA ARG A 9 -82.10 28.18 19.49
C ARG A 9 -80.70 27.74 19.87
N GLN A 10 -80.60 26.89 20.90
CA GLN A 10 -79.34 26.28 21.34
C GLN A 10 -78.66 25.54 20.18
N SER A 11 -77.38 25.81 19.97
CA SER A 11 -76.52 25.03 19.08
C SER A 11 -76.29 23.65 19.70
N GLN A 12 -76.82 22.61 19.08
CA GLN A 12 -76.45 21.23 19.39
C GLN A 12 -75.00 21.02 18.95
N GLY A 13 -74.08 20.95 19.90
CA GLY A 13 -72.73 20.44 19.67
C GLY A 13 -72.82 18.96 19.37
N ARG A 14 -72.41 18.53 18.17
CA ARG A 14 -72.30 17.11 17.83
C ARG A 14 -71.19 16.49 18.68
N PRO A 15 -71.36 15.26 19.22
CA PRO A 15 -70.32 14.60 19.98
C PRO A 15 -69.09 14.34 19.09
N ALA A 16 -67.90 14.58 19.63
CA ALA A 16 -66.64 14.27 18.96
C ALA A 16 -66.51 12.75 18.76
N PRO A 17 -65.93 12.29 17.63
CA PRO A 17 -65.65 10.86 17.45
C PRO A 17 -64.59 10.42 18.46
N SER A 18 -64.91 9.36 19.20
CA SER A 18 -64.00 8.66 20.10
C SER A 18 -62.79 8.14 19.32
N ILE A 19 -61.60 8.67 19.66
CA ILE A 19 -60.31 8.16 19.19
C ILE A 19 -60.16 6.74 19.76
N VAL A 20 -60.17 5.74 18.88
CA VAL A 20 -59.71 4.40 19.22
C VAL A 20 -58.18 4.48 19.24
N GLU A 21 -57.59 4.60 20.43
CA GLU A 21 -56.16 4.36 20.62
C GLU A 21 -55.87 2.90 20.25
N GLY A 22 -55.26 2.71 19.08
CA GLY A 22 -54.71 1.42 18.69
C GLY A 22 -53.69 0.98 19.74
N SER A 23 -53.95 -0.17 20.36
CA SER A 23 -53.07 -0.87 21.28
C SER A 23 -51.70 -1.08 20.63
N ARG A 24 -50.73 -0.21 20.93
CA ARG A 24 -49.33 -0.51 20.67
C ARG A 24 -48.90 -1.56 21.68
N SER A 25 -48.58 -2.75 21.20
CA SER A 25 -48.00 -3.83 21.99
C SER A 25 -46.79 -3.29 22.77
N PRO A 26 -46.63 -3.60 24.07
CA PRO A 26 -45.40 -3.25 24.77
C PRO A 26 -44.25 -4.01 24.09
N PHE A 27 -43.26 -3.27 23.61
CA PHE A 27 -42.03 -3.83 23.04
C PHE A 27 -41.43 -4.77 24.09
N SER A 28 -41.33 -6.06 23.79
CA SER A 28 -41.00 -7.06 24.81
C SER A 28 -39.49 -7.01 25.11
N GLN A 29 -39.10 -7.28 26.36
CA GLN A 29 -37.68 -7.43 26.75
C GLN A 29 -36.96 -8.47 25.88
N GLN A 30 -37.70 -9.46 25.37
CA GLN A 30 -37.20 -10.49 24.47
C GLN A 30 -36.78 -9.91 23.12
N ASP A 31 -37.55 -8.96 22.56
CA ASP A 31 -37.20 -8.26 21.31
C ASP A 31 -35.90 -7.43 21.45
N LEU A 32 -35.64 -6.89 22.65
CA LEU A 32 -34.43 -6.12 22.94
C LEU A 32 -33.18 -7.01 23.10
N GLU A 33 -33.33 -8.18 23.71
CA GLU A 33 -32.23 -9.16 23.83
C GLU A 33 -31.96 -9.86 22.48
N GLU A 34 -33.00 -10.15 21.70
CA GLU A 34 -32.86 -10.65 20.32
C GLU A 34 -32.17 -9.61 19.43
N GLY A 35 -32.56 -8.33 19.51
CA GLY A 35 -31.89 -7.23 18.81
C GLY A 35 -30.43 -7.01 19.24
N ARG A 36 -30.13 -7.12 20.54
CA ARG A 36 -28.75 -7.05 21.06
C ARG A 36 -27.91 -8.23 20.59
N THR A 37 -28.49 -9.42 20.53
CA THR A 37 -27.82 -10.63 20.06
C THR A 37 -27.55 -10.54 18.56
N ALA A 38 -28.54 -10.11 17.78
CA ALA A 38 -28.39 -9.85 16.35
C ALA A 38 -27.30 -8.79 16.09
N MET A 39 -27.28 -7.69 16.84
CA MET A 39 -26.27 -6.64 16.72
C MET A 39 -24.86 -7.16 17.04
N LYS A 40 -24.70 -7.99 18.09
CA LYS A 40 -23.41 -8.62 18.44
C LYS A 40 -22.92 -9.58 17.35
N GLN A 41 -23.81 -10.39 16.77
CA GLN A 41 -23.47 -11.32 15.68
C GLN A 41 -23.04 -10.58 14.41
N ILE A 42 -23.72 -9.47 14.08
CA ILE A 42 -23.36 -8.62 12.94
C ILE A 42 -21.98 -7.97 13.17
N VAL A 43 -21.74 -7.38 14.34
CA VAL A 43 -20.46 -6.73 14.64
C VAL A 43 -19.30 -7.73 14.68
N LEU A 44 -19.50 -8.92 15.28
CA LEU A 44 -18.50 -9.99 15.31
C LEU A 44 -18.21 -10.52 13.90
N GLY A 45 -19.24 -10.70 13.06
CA GLY A 45 -19.08 -11.09 11.66
C GLY A 45 -18.30 -10.06 10.83
N CYS A 46 -18.61 -8.77 11.00
CA CYS A 46 -17.87 -7.69 10.36
C CYS A 46 -16.41 -7.64 10.84
N ALA A 47 -16.15 -7.82 12.13
CA ALA A 47 -14.79 -7.83 12.68
C ALA A 47 -13.95 -8.99 12.13
N LEU A 48 -14.53 -10.19 12.01
CA LEU A 48 -13.85 -11.35 11.43
C LEU A 48 -13.63 -11.20 9.91
N ALA A 49 -14.56 -10.59 9.19
CA ALA A 49 -14.40 -10.30 7.76
C ALA A 49 -13.32 -9.24 7.49
N VAL A 50 -13.24 -8.20 8.34
CA VAL A 50 -12.15 -7.21 8.24
C VAL A 50 -10.82 -7.85 8.59
N LEU A 51 -10.77 -8.69 9.64
CA LEU A 51 -9.56 -9.41 10.02
C LEU A 51 -9.09 -10.38 8.92
N SER A 52 -10.01 -11.08 8.25
CA SER A 52 -9.66 -11.97 7.13
C SER A 52 -9.18 -11.20 5.91
N VAL A 53 -9.77 -10.04 5.60
CA VAL A 53 -9.30 -9.17 4.50
C VAL A 53 -7.91 -8.60 4.82
N VAL A 54 -7.63 -8.22 6.07
CA VAL A 54 -6.32 -7.71 6.48
C VAL A 54 -5.24 -8.81 6.45
N LEU A 55 -5.59 -10.05 6.83
CA LEU A 55 -4.67 -11.19 6.75
C LEU A 55 -4.41 -11.63 5.30
N LEU A 56 -5.41 -11.54 4.41
CA LEU A 56 -5.25 -11.85 2.99
C LEU A 56 -4.54 -10.74 2.20
N ALA A 57 -4.62 -9.48 2.66
CA ALA A 57 -3.88 -8.35 2.10
C ALA A 57 -2.43 -8.26 2.60
N GLY A 58 -2.00 -9.17 3.48
CA GLY A 58 -0.65 -9.25 4.00
C GLY A 58 0.36 -9.88 3.04
N CYS A 59 0.63 -9.23 1.89
CA CYS A 59 1.92 -9.28 1.21
C CYS A 59 2.00 -8.23 0.08
N GLU A 60 1.80 -6.96 0.41
CA GLU A 60 2.40 -5.89 -0.38
C GLU A 60 3.27 -5.07 0.56
N GLU A 61 4.42 -5.65 0.88
CA GLU A 61 5.56 -4.85 1.27
C GLU A 61 5.89 -4.02 0.02
N LYS A 62 5.27 -2.83 -0.08
CA LYS A 62 5.69 -1.79 -0.99
C LYS A 62 7.10 -1.42 -0.56
N LYS A 63 8.09 -2.20 -1.01
CA LYS A 63 9.49 -1.87 -0.87
C LYS A 63 9.62 -0.53 -1.54
N GLU A 64 9.87 0.49 -0.71
CA GLU A 64 10.26 1.79 -1.18
C GLU A 64 11.39 1.56 -2.18
N VAL A 65 11.09 1.80 -3.46
CA VAL A 65 12.11 1.93 -4.48
C VAL A 65 12.78 3.26 -4.15
N GLY A 66 13.66 3.22 -3.14
CA GLY A 66 14.58 4.29 -2.84
C GLY A 66 15.26 4.67 -4.14
N ALA A 67 15.37 5.97 -4.37
CA ALA A 67 15.57 6.63 -5.66
C ALA A 67 16.86 6.25 -6.46
N GLU A 68 17.55 5.18 -6.12
CA GLU A 68 18.74 4.69 -6.81
C GLU A 68 18.43 3.44 -7.62
N SER A 69 18.19 3.70 -8.90
CA SER A 69 17.98 2.69 -9.92
C SER A 69 19.31 2.23 -10.52
N ALA A 70 19.44 0.91 -10.74
CA ALA A 70 20.51 0.35 -11.53
C ALA A 70 20.62 1.03 -12.91
N ILE A 71 21.86 1.26 -13.36
CA ILE A 71 22.20 2.06 -14.53
C ILE A 71 22.46 1.20 -15.77
N MET A 72 22.01 1.68 -16.93
CA MET A 72 22.23 1.01 -18.20
C MET A 72 23.68 1.17 -18.67
N ALA A 73 24.22 0.14 -19.30
CA ALA A 73 25.55 0.19 -19.89
C ALA A 73 25.57 1.03 -21.18
N PRO A 74 26.71 1.62 -21.57
CA PRO A 74 26.82 2.41 -22.79
C PRO A 74 26.62 1.53 -24.02
N ALA A 75 26.13 2.13 -25.11
CA ALA A 75 25.92 1.37 -26.34
C ALA A 75 27.25 0.82 -26.90
N GLY A 76 27.24 -0.46 -27.30
CA GLY A 76 28.39 -1.12 -27.91
C GLY A 76 29.40 -1.71 -26.91
N THR A 77 29.19 -1.60 -25.61
CA THR A 77 30.05 -2.29 -24.63
C THR A 77 29.75 -3.78 -24.59
N LYS A 78 30.80 -4.58 -24.33
CA LYS A 78 30.64 -6.01 -24.09
C LYS A 78 29.94 -6.20 -22.75
N GLY A 79 29.08 -7.21 -22.64
CA GLY A 79 28.31 -7.45 -21.42
C GLY A 79 27.09 -6.55 -21.22
N ARG A 80 26.83 -5.58 -22.11
CA ARG A 80 25.65 -4.71 -22.04
C ARG A 80 24.35 -5.48 -21.92
N GLU A 81 24.13 -6.48 -22.76
CA GLU A 81 22.89 -7.27 -22.75
C GLU A 81 22.63 -7.88 -21.37
N GLN A 82 23.65 -8.51 -20.79
CA GLN A 82 23.56 -9.08 -19.45
C GLN A 82 23.38 -7.99 -18.38
N ASN A 83 24.02 -6.83 -18.51
CA ASN A 83 23.76 -5.71 -17.60
C ASN A 83 22.31 -5.24 -17.67
N ASP A 84 21.78 -5.08 -18.88
CA ASP A 84 20.45 -4.55 -19.14
C ASP A 84 19.36 -5.54 -18.65
N GLU A 85 19.57 -6.85 -18.82
CA GLU A 85 18.75 -7.91 -18.22
C GLU A 85 18.80 -7.86 -16.68
N GLY A 86 20.01 -7.72 -16.11
CA GLY A 86 20.20 -7.59 -14.67
C GLY A 86 19.49 -6.37 -14.08
N VAL A 87 19.50 -5.24 -14.78
CA VAL A 87 18.73 -4.03 -14.41
C VAL A 87 17.23 -4.34 -14.37
N GLY A 88 16.72 -5.12 -15.34
CA GLY A 88 15.33 -5.56 -15.37
C GLY A 88 14.95 -6.41 -14.15
N HIS A 89 15.79 -7.39 -13.79
CA HIS A 89 15.59 -8.22 -12.61
C HIS A 89 15.72 -7.44 -11.30
N TYR A 90 16.69 -6.51 -11.21
CA TYR A 90 16.84 -5.61 -10.08
C TYR A 90 15.57 -4.79 -9.85
N ARG A 91 15.01 -4.17 -10.89
CA ARG A 91 13.76 -3.39 -10.75
C ARG A 91 12.56 -4.21 -10.27
N GLN A 92 12.56 -5.53 -10.49
CA GLN A 92 11.53 -6.45 -10.02
C GLN A 92 11.79 -6.99 -8.61
N GLY A 93 12.93 -6.66 -8.00
CA GLY A 93 13.31 -7.17 -6.68
C GLY A 93 13.96 -8.55 -6.68
N HIS A 94 14.27 -9.11 -7.85
CA HIS A 94 14.97 -10.39 -8.00
C HIS A 94 16.49 -10.20 -7.89
N TRP A 95 16.96 -9.80 -6.71
CA TRP A 95 18.34 -9.36 -6.49
C TRP A 95 19.39 -10.45 -6.75
N ASP A 96 19.07 -11.70 -6.42
CA ASP A 96 19.89 -12.89 -6.65
C ASP A 96 20.06 -13.18 -8.15
N VAL A 97 18.98 -13.04 -8.91
CA VAL A 97 19.02 -13.20 -10.38
C VAL A 97 19.81 -12.05 -11.00
N ALA A 98 19.57 -10.82 -10.54
CA ALA A 98 20.31 -9.64 -10.99
C ALA A 98 21.82 -9.76 -10.73
N GLU A 99 22.23 -10.25 -9.55
CA GLU A 99 23.63 -10.54 -9.20
C GLU A 99 24.29 -11.46 -10.25
N GLY A 100 23.59 -12.53 -10.67
CA GLY A 100 24.06 -13.45 -11.70
C GLY A 100 24.29 -12.77 -13.06
N HIS A 101 23.34 -11.93 -13.48
CA HIS A 101 23.44 -11.17 -14.73
C HIS A 101 24.56 -10.12 -14.70
N PHE A 102 24.70 -9.37 -13.61
CA PHE A 102 25.79 -8.40 -13.49
C PHE A 102 27.17 -9.07 -13.47
N ARG A 103 27.31 -10.24 -12.82
CA ARG A 103 28.56 -11.02 -12.91
C ARG A 103 28.87 -11.49 -14.33
N LYS A 104 27.87 -11.91 -15.12
CA LYS A 104 28.08 -12.25 -16.54
C LYS A 104 28.48 -11.03 -17.35
N ALA A 105 27.92 -9.86 -17.06
CA ALA A 105 28.33 -8.60 -17.69
C ALA A 105 29.81 -8.29 -17.40
N ILE A 106 30.24 -8.44 -16.14
CA ILE A 106 31.65 -8.28 -15.71
C ILE A 106 32.57 -9.33 -16.36
N GLN A 107 32.11 -10.57 -16.53
CA GLN A 107 32.88 -11.60 -17.25
C GLN A 107 33.09 -11.24 -18.73
N ALA A 108 32.11 -10.59 -19.36
CA ALA A 108 32.22 -10.13 -20.73
C ALA A 108 33.07 -8.85 -20.86
N ASP A 109 33.01 -7.96 -19.87
CA ASP A 109 33.83 -6.76 -19.77
C ASP A 109 34.13 -6.44 -18.30
N ALA A 110 35.35 -6.77 -17.86
CA ALA A 110 35.79 -6.53 -16.49
C ALA A 110 36.00 -5.05 -16.16
N ASN A 111 35.95 -4.16 -17.16
CA ASN A 111 36.10 -2.72 -16.98
C ASN A 111 34.76 -1.97 -17.10
N LEU A 112 33.64 -2.69 -17.17
CA LEU A 112 32.31 -2.10 -17.27
C LEU A 112 31.86 -1.55 -15.90
N ALA A 113 32.15 -0.28 -15.66
CA ALA A 113 31.86 0.40 -14.40
C ALA A 113 30.38 0.31 -13.97
N GLU A 114 29.45 0.33 -14.93
CA GLU A 114 28.02 0.18 -14.68
C GLU A 114 27.65 -1.18 -14.11
N ALA A 115 28.28 -2.26 -14.60
CA ALA A 115 28.02 -3.60 -14.09
C ALA A 115 28.57 -3.79 -12.67
N HIS A 116 29.75 -3.22 -12.37
CA HIS A 116 30.29 -3.18 -11.01
C HIS A 116 29.38 -2.39 -10.05
N PHE A 117 28.92 -1.21 -10.47
CA PHE A 117 27.99 -0.40 -9.67
C PHE A 117 26.67 -1.12 -9.42
N ASN A 118 26.10 -1.75 -10.45
CA ASN A 118 24.84 -2.45 -10.34
C ASN A 118 24.94 -3.74 -9.51
N LEU A 119 26.07 -4.45 -9.62
CA LEU A 119 26.37 -5.58 -8.74
C LEU A 119 26.41 -5.13 -7.27
N ALA A 120 27.09 -4.01 -6.99
CA ALA A 120 27.14 -3.44 -5.65
C ALA A 120 25.75 -3.09 -5.10
N LEU A 121 24.87 -2.50 -5.93
CA LEU A 121 23.47 -2.25 -5.56
C LEU A 121 22.72 -3.55 -5.22
N ALA A 122 22.86 -4.59 -6.04
CA ALA A 122 22.21 -5.88 -5.78
C ALA A 122 22.72 -6.51 -4.48
N LEU A 123 24.04 -6.48 -4.25
CA LEU A 123 24.68 -6.97 -3.03
C LEU A 123 24.20 -6.22 -1.78
N ASP A 124 24.06 -4.89 -1.86
CA ASP A 124 23.49 -4.10 -0.77
C ASP A 124 22.05 -4.51 -0.45
N LYS A 125 21.21 -4.74 -1.47
CA LYS A 125 19.83 -5.24 -1.29
C LYS A 125 19.75 -6.64 -0.70
N MET A 126 20.84 -7.40 -0.73
CA MET A 126 20.98 -8.73 -0.11
C MET A 126 21.75 -8.68 1.22
N ASP A 127 21.95 -7.50 1.81
CA ASP A 127 22.70 -7.28 3.07
C ASP A 127 24.18 -7.71 3.01
N LYS A 128 24.74 -7.90 1.81
CA LYS A 128 26.15 -8.24 1.57
C LYS A 128 27.00 -6.98 1.47
N HIS A 129 27.02 -6.17 2.52
CA HIS A 129 27.59 -4.82 2.47
C HIS A 129 29.11 -4.77 2.21
N GLU A 130 29.89 -5.72 2.74
CA GLU A 130 31.35 -5.76 2.49
C GLU A 130 31.67 -6.03 1.02
N ASP A 131 30.94 -6.96 0.40
CA ASP A 131 31.09 -7.25 -1.04
C ASP A 131 30.60 -6.06 -1.87
N ALA A 132 29.48 -5.43 -1.48
CA ALA A 132 28.97 -4.23 -2.14
C ALA A 132 30.00 -3.09 -2.12
N LYS A 133 30.67 -2.87 -0.99
CA LYS A 133 31.73 -1.87 -0.84
C LYS A 133 32.88 -2.09 -1.83
N ALA A 134 33.34 -3.34 -1.97
CA ALA A 134 34.41 -3.67 -2.90
C ALA A 134 34.02 -3.37 -4.36
N GLU A 135 32.78 -3.68 -4.75
CA GLU A 135 32.29 -3.44 -6.10
C GLU A 135 32.00 -1.95 -6.37
N PHE A 136 31.52 -1.20 -5.36
CA PHE A 136 31.40 0.26 -5.42
C PHE A 136 32.76 0.94 -5.61
N GLN A 137 33.79 0.46 -4.92
CA GLN A 137 35.15 0.97 -5.07
C GLN A 137 35.64 0.77 -6.51
N LYS A 138 35.51 -0.44 -7.06
CA LYS A 138 35.87 -0.72 -8.47
C LYS A 138 35.12 0.16 -9.45
N ALA A 139 33.81 0.34 -9.27
CA ALA A 139 33.00 1.19 -10.13
C ALA A 139 33.53 2.64 -10.16
N LEU A 140 33.92 3.18 -9.00
CA LEU A 140 34.49 4.51 -8.88
C LEU A 140 35.89 4.61 -9.49
N GLU A 141 36.73 3.59 -9.32
CA GLU A 141 38.07 3.51 -9.92
C GLU A 141 38.01 3.46 -11.45
N LEU A 142 37.06 2.71 -12.01
CA LEU A 142 36.87 2.58 -13.46
C LEU A 142 36.27 3.83 -14.11
N ALA A 143 35.37 4.52 -13.42
CA ALA A 143 34.67 5.69 -13.96
C ALA A 143 34.58 6.86 -12.95
N PRO A 144 35.72 7.45 -12.55
CA PRO A 144 35.77 8.49 -11.50
C PRO A 144 35.10 9.80 -11.90
N THR A 145 34.89 10.02 -13.21
CA THR A 145 34.25 11.23 -13.76
C THR A 145 32.77 11.03 -14.06
N ARG A 146 32.25 9.80 -13.98
CA ARG A 146 30.85 9.52 -14.29
C ARG A 146 29.97 9.96 -13.13
N VAL A 147 29.27 11.07 -13.30
CA VAL A 147 28.38 11.69 -12.29
C VAL A 147 27.43 10.68 -11.66
N ALA A 148 26.80 9.80 -12.45
CA ALA A 148 25.88 8.78 -11.95
C ALA A 148 26.50 7.79 -10.93
N ILE A 149 27.81 7.54 -11.02
CA ILE A 149 28.54 6.67 -10.09
C ILE A 149 29.17 7.52 -8.99
N LYS A 150 29.97 8.52 -9.37
CA LYS A 150 30.73 9.38 -8.45
C LYS A 150 29.84 10.06 -7.40
N ASP A 151 28.67 10.53 -7.81
CA ASP A 151 27.77 11.30 -6.94
C ASP A 151 26.67 10.47 -6.29
N SER A 152 26.69 9.14 -6.48
CA SER A 152 25.72 8.24 -5.85
C SER A 152 25.84 8.28 -4.32
N PRO A 153 24.77 8.65 -3.58
CA PRO A 153 24.79 8.67 -2.12
C PRO A 153 25.00 7.29 -1.49
N ILE A 154 24.45 6.21 -2.08
CA ILE A 154 24.68 4.87 -1.53
C ILE A 154 26.15 4.44 -1.65
N LEU A 155 26.80 4.74 -2.77
CA LEU A 155 28.22 4.49 -2.96
C LEU A 155 29.04 5.27 -1.92
N LYS A 156 28.78 6.57 -1.75
CA LYS A 156 29.47 7.41 -0.76
C LYS A 156 29.30 6.89 0.66
N LYS A 157 28.09 6.44 1.02
CA LYS A 157 27.79 5.82 2.32
C LYS A 157 28.65 4.58 2.57
N HIS A 158 28.79 3.68 1.59
CA HIS A 158 29.59 2.46 1.72
C HIS A 158 31.10 2.73 1.76
N LEU A 159 31.56 3.76 1.05
CA LEU A 159 32.97 4.14 1.02
C LEU A 159 33.38 5.08 2.17
N GLY A 160 32.43 5.67 2.90
CA GLY A 160 32.69 6.58 4.00
C GLY A 160 33.17 7.97 3.57
N MET A 161 32.62 8.49 2.46
CA MET A 161 33.00 9.76 1.82
C MET A 161 31.91 10.84 1.96
#